data_AF-A0A1F7QP43-F1
#
_entry.id   AF-A0A1F7QP43-F1
#
_cell.length_a   1.000
_cell.length_b   1.000
_cell.length_c   1.000
_cell.angle_alpha   90.00
_cell.angle_beta   90.00
_cell.angle_gamma   90.00
#
_symmetry.space_group_name_H-M   'P 1'
#
loop_
_entity.id
_entity.type
_entity.pdbx_description
1 polymer ?
#
loop_
_entity_poly.entity_id
_entity_poly.type
_entity_poly.pdbx_seq_one_letter_code
_entity_poly.pdbx_strand_id
1 'polypeptide(L)'
;MSSYTNTNSNNRYRSGPSRPGSRSNFRSGSGGRSFSRRPNGGNKRRGQYIDPARFVKAACPVDADEYTPTHTFQDFNVADKIKQNLSAIGYTVPTPIQDQTISIALTGTDIIGIADTGTGKTAAFAVPILSRLLANPRSKALIVAPTRELAQQIEQECQKIGRNTGLFGAVLIGGSSMSYQLRDLKRNPRIVIGTPGRIGDHVERGTLKLQNFDIVTLDEVDRMLDMGFINDVRAILDKLAPQRQSYFFSATLDPKVRSLIQSFSNEPRTIMLKNAQASENVNQNVVKYSGNSEKMNKLHDILNDIEVKKVIVFDETQRGVERLSKDLVAKGFKADNIHGGKSQGQRQRALARFKRSESKILIATDVAARGIDVKDITHVINYSVPQSYDDYVHRVGRAGRMGRVGHALTFVSH
;
A
#
# COMPACT_ATOMS: atom_id res chain seq x y z
N MET A 1 30.81 53.19 28.50
CA MET A 1 31.72 54.35 28.40
C MET A 1 32.37 54.31 27.04
N SER A 2 32.11 55.34 26.21
CA SER A 2 32.75 55.68 24.92
C SER A 2 32.76 54.58 23.84
N SER A 3 32.65 54.86 22.53
CA SER A 3 33.10 56.06 21.82
C SER A 3 32.67 56.01 20.34
N TYR A 4 32.42 57.20 19.76
CA TYR A 4 32.76 57.64 18.38
C TYR A 4 32.11 56.91 17.18
N THR A 5 31.69 57.53 16.06
CA THR A 5 31.88 58.88 15.52
C THR A 5 30.86 59.13 14.40
N ASN A 6 30.63 60.41 14.18
CA ASN A 6 29.83 61.11 13.18
C ASN A 6 30.46 61.09 11.76
N THR A 7 29.65 61.20 10.69
CA THR A 7 29.84 62.05 9.48
C THR A 7 28.75 61.74 8.43
N ASN A 8 27.84 62.68 8.11
CA ASN A 8 27.86 63.61 6.95
C ASN A 8 27.71 62.90 5.57
N SER A 9 26.88 63.32 4.61
CA SER A 9 26.43 64.67 4.25
C SER A 9 25.44 64.66 3.05
N ASN A 10 24.54 65.66 3.00
CA ASN A 10 24.13 66.49 1.84
C ASN A 10 23.51 65.87 0.56
N ASN A 11 22.62 66.50 -0.22
CA ASN A 11 21.75 67.69 -0.17
C ASN A 11 21.00 67.78 -1.54
N ARG A 12 19.83 68.45 -1.58
CA ARG A 12 19.13 69.07 -2.75
C ARG A 12 18.50 68.12 -3.78
N TYR A 13 17.25 68.30 -4.25
CA TYR A 13 16.66 69.42 -5.02
C TYR A 13 15.17 69.67 -4.63
N ARG A 14 14.74 70.87 -4.26
CA ARG A 14 14.20 72.03 -5.05
C ARG A 14 12.84 71.83 -5.77
N SER A 15 11.76 72.15 -5.05
CA SER A 15 10.67 73.11 -5.32
C SER A 15 10.15 73.45 -6.75
N GLY A 16 8.89 73.08 -7.03
CA GLY A 16 7.74 73.90 -7.51
C GLY A 16 7.67 74.42 -8.98
N PRO A 17 6.57 75.09 -9.40
CA PRO A 17 5.15 74.62 -9.51
C PRO A 17 4.40 75.11 -10.80
N SER A 18 3.07 74.83 -10.90
CA SER A 18 2.00 75.49 -11.73
C SER A 18 1.76 74.93 -13.15
N ARG A 19 0.57 74.83 -13.78
CA ARG A 19 -0.87 75.13 -13.53
C ARG A 19 -1.71 74.45 -14.68
N PRO A 20 -3.05 74.59 -14.81
CA PRO A 20 -4.01 73.54 -15.20
C PRO A 20 -4.46 73.56 -16.69
N GLY A 21 -5.16 72.50 -17.13
CA GLY A 21 -5.75 72.40 -18.47
C GLY A 21 -7.07 71.62 -18.50
N SER A 22 -7.98 72.09 -19.35
CA SER A 22 -9.43 71.89 -19.37
C SER A 22 -9.93 70.63 -20.09
N ARG A 23 -11.23 70.36 -19.91
CA ARG A 23 -12.09 69.34 -20.53
C ARG A 23 -12.07 69.38 -22.07
N SER A 24 -12.21 68.20 -22.70
CA SER A 24 -13.14 68.01 -23.83
C SER A 24 -13.47 66.53 -24.07
N ASN A 25 -14.75 66.29 -24.37
CA ASN A 25 -15.40 65.03 -24.74
C ASN A 25 -14.82 64.42 -26.02
N PHE A 26 -14.82 63.08 -26.14
CA PHE A 26 -15.28 62.40 -27.37
C PHE A 26 -15.82 60.99 -27.07
N ARG A 27 -17.00 60.72 -27.65
CA ARG A 27 -17.71 59.43 -27.70
C ARG A 27 -16.99 58.44 -28.63
N SER A 28 -16.97 57.16 -28.23
CA SER A 28 -17.13 55.95 -29.06
C SER A 28 -16.79 54.75 -28.18
N GLY A 29 -17.35 53.55 -28.25
CA GLY A 29 -18.39 52.96 -29.07
C GLY A 29 -18.67 51.60 -28.41
N SER A 30 -19.92 51.16 -28.47
CA SER A 30 -20.39 49.93 -27.85
C SER A 30 -19.68 48.71 -28.48
N GLY A 31 -19.16 47.82 -27.63
CA GLY A 31 -18.60 46.54 -28.02
C GLY A 31 -18.63 45.58 -26.84
N GLY A 32 -19.82 45.10 -26.50
CA GLY A 32 -20.02 44.11 -25.44
C GLY A 32 -19.27 42.82 -25.75
N ARG A 33 -18.25 42.50 -24.95
CA ARG A 33 -17.68 41.15 -24.89
C ARG A 33 -18.23 40.46 -23.65
N SER A 34 -19.18 39.58 -23.89
CA SER A 34 -19.76 38.66 -22.93
C SER A 34 -18.65 37.79 -22.32
N PHE A 35 -18.31 38.04 -21.05
CA PHE A 35 -17.54 37.10 -20.25
C PHE A 35 -18.44 35.92 -19.89
N SER A 36 -18.40 34.86 -20.71
CA SER A 36 -18.98 33.57 -20.36
C SER A 36 -18.19 33.00 -19.17
N ARG A 37 -18.81 33.05 -17.99
CA ARG A 37 -18.37 32.27 -16.82
C ARG A 37 -18.37 30.80 -17.21
N ARG A 38 -17.19 30.23 -17.46
CA ARG A 38 -17.00 28.77 -17.52
C ARG A 38 -17.45 28.18 -16.18
N PRO A 39 -18.43 27.27 -16.15
CA PRO A 39 -18.71 26.52 -14.94
C PRO A 39 -17.51 25.60 -14.70
N ASN A 40 -16.87 25.77 -13.56
CA ASN A 40 -15.83 24.87 -13.06
C ASN A 40 -16.53 23.58 -12.59
N GLY A 41 -16.98 22.78 -13.56
CA GLY A 41 -17.49 21.44 -13.37
C GLY A 41 -16.33 20.50 -13.15
N GLY A 42 -15.85 20.41 -11.90
CA GLY A 42 -14.97 19.34 -11.47
C GLY A 42 -15.68 18.02 -11.73
N ASN A 43 -15.29 17.34 -12.80
CA ASN A 43 -15.84 16.04 -13.17
C ASN A 43 -15.38 15.04 -12.10
N LYS A 44 -16.18 14.88 -11.03
CA LYS A 44 -16.03 13.76 -10.10
C LYS A 44 -16.06 12.52 -10.97
N ARG A 45 -14.93 11.83 -11.11
CA ARG A 45 -14.86 10.53 -11.76
C ARG A 45 -15.87 9.64 -11.04
N ARG A 46 -17.06 9.46 -11.63
CA ARG A 46 -18.04 8.49 -11.15
C ARG A 46 -17.40 7.12 -11.34
N GLY A 47 -17.29 6.34 -10.27
CA GLY A 47 -16.86 4.96 -10.32
C GLY A 47 -17.71 4.14 -11.30
N GLN A 48 -17.22 2.95 -11.63
CA GLN A 48 -17.95 2.01 -12.45
C GLN A 48 -19.29 1.68 -11.79
N TYR A 49 -20.37 1.62 -12.57
CA TYR A 49 -21.63 1.06 -12.07
C TYR A 49 -21.44 -0.44 -11.81
N ILE A 50 -21.77 -0.88 -10.60
CA ILE A 50 -21.71 -2.28 -10.20
C ILE A 50 -23.13 -2.69 -9.83
N ASP A 51 -23.65 -3.72 -10.49
CA ASP A 51 -24.95 -4.29 -10.19
C ASP A 51 -24.97 -4.80 -8.73
N PRO A 52 -25.93 -4.35 -7.88
CA PRO A 52 -26.06 -4.82 -6.50
C PRO A 52 -26.14 -6.34 -6.34
N ALA A 53 -26.61 -7.08 -7.35
CA ALA A 53 -26.62 -8.54 -7.33
C ALA A 53 -25.21 -9.14 -7.21
N ARG A 54 -24.17 -8.44 -7.68
CA ARG A 54 -22.77 -8.86 -7.54
C ARG A 54 -22.22 -8.76 -6.12
N PHE A 55 -22.97 -8.13 -5.20
CA PHE A 55 -22.60 -8.05 -3.78
C PHE A 55 -23.30 -9.13 -2.94
N VAL A 56 -24.02 -10.07 -3.57
CA VAL A 56 -24.72 -11.16 -2.90
C VAL A 56 -24.11 -12.47 -3.32
N LYS A 57 -23.44 -13.15 -2.39
CA LYS A 57 -22.81 -14.46 -2.61
C LYS A 57 -22.74 -15.19 -1.28
N ALA A 58 -23.31 -16.38 -1.19
CA ALA A 58 -23.10 -17.25 -0.03
C ALA A 58 -21.65 -17.74 0.00
N ALA A 59 -21.08 -17.90 1.19
CA ALA A 59 -19.78 -18.52 1.33
C ALA A 59 -19.89 -19.98 0.85
N CYS A 60 -19.09 -20.33 -0.15
CA CYS A 60 -18.84 -21.70 -0.54
C CYS A 60 -17.40 -21.99 -0.13
N PRO A 61 -17.14 -22.42 1.11
CA PRO A 61 -15.81 -22.83 1.49
C PRO A 61 -15.42 -24.01 0.60
N VAL A 62 -14.54 -23.75 -0.34
CA VAL A 62 -13.88 -24.82 -1.08
C VAL A 62 -12.77 -25.29 -0.16
N ASP A 63 -12.81 -26.57 0.19
CA ASP A 63 -11.69 -27.20 0.87
C ASP A 63 -10.45 -26.94 0.02
N ALA A 64 -9.47 -26.24 0.60
CA ALA A 64 -8.18 -26.10 -0.04
C ALA A 64 -7.67 -27.53 -0.25
N ASP A 65 -7.38 -27.91 -1.50
CA ASP A 65 -6.74 -29.19 -1.81
C ASP A 65 -5.64 -29.44 -0.76
N GLU A 66 -5.70 -30.58 -0.06
CA GLU A 66 -4.73 -30.92 0.98
C GLU A 66 -3.33 -30.98 0.37
N TYR A 67 -2.64 -29.85 0.43
CA TYR A 67 -1.27 -29.76 -0.04
C TYR A 67 -0.40 -30.51 0.95
N THR A 68 0.17 -31.62 0.50
CA THR A 68 1.22 -32.31 1.24
C THR A 68 2.56 -31.63 0.92
N PRO A 69 3.22 -30.99 1.91
CA PRO A 69 4.52 -30.37 1.69
C PRO A 69 5.53 -31.41 1.24
N THR A 70 6.28 -31.08 0.19
CA THR A 70 7.40 -31.88 -0.30
C THR A 70 8.67 -31.67 0.52
N HIS A 71 8.79 -30.50 1.15
CA HIS A 71 9.92 -30.14 1.99
C HIS A 71 9.47 -29.59 3.34
N THR A 72 10.33 -29.72 4.34
CA THR A 72 10.37 -28.88 5.53
C THR A 72 11.35 -27.73 5.31
N PHE A 73 11.30 -26.69 6.14
CA PHE A 73 12.29 -25.60 6.05
C PHE A 73 13.75 -26.07 6.27
N GLN A 74 13.95 -27.22 6.93
CA GLN A 74 15.28 -27.78 7.16
C GLN A 74 15.88 -28.41 5.91
N ASP A 75 15.04 -28.83 4.95
CA ASP A 75 15.48 -29.53 3.74
C ASP A 75 16.02 -28.55 2.69
N PHE A 76 15.66 -27.26 2.76
CA PHE A 76 16.20 -26.26 1.85
C PHE A 76 17.70 -26.03 2.10
N ASN A 77 18.46 -25.87 1.01
CA ASN A 77 19.87 -25.51 1.05
C ASN A 77 20.06 -24.01 1.36
N VAL A 78 19.76 -23.63 2.60
CA VAL A 78 19.90 -22.26 3.12
C VAL A 78 20.84 -22.26 4.32
N ALA A 79 21.45 -21.10 4.60
CA ALA A 79 22.37 -20.96 5.74
C ALA A 79 21.72 -21.41 7.06
N ASP A 80 22.47 -22.14 7.89
CA ASP A 80 21.97 -22.69 9.16
C ASP A 80 21.37 -21.63 10.08
N LYS A 81 21.93 -20.41 10.04
CA LYS A 81 21.40 -19.29 10.81
C LYS A 81 19.97 -18.93 10.42
N ILE A 82 19.64 -19.00 9.13
CA ILE A 82 18.28 -18.78 8.63
C ILE A 82 17.37 -19.90 9.11
N LYS A 83 17.81 -21.17 9.01
CA LYS A 83 17.02 -22.34 9.50
C LYS A 83 16.69 -22.22 10.99
N GLN A 84 17.67 -21.85 11.81
CA GLN A 84 17.48 -21.60 13.24
C GLN A 84 16.47 -20.49 13.51
N ASN A 85 16.58 -19.37 12.78
CA ASN A 85 15.65 -18.25 12.94
C ASN A 85 14.22 -18.63 12.52
N LEU A 86 14.07 -19.34 11.40
CA LEU A 86 12.77 -19.83 10.93
C LEU A 86 12.11 -20.72 11.99
N SER A 87 12.85 -21.69 12.54
CA SER A 87 12.37 -22.54 13.63
C SER A 87 11.98 -21.71 14.88
N ALA A 88 12.79 -20.72 15.27
CA ALA A 88 12.51 -19.85 16.41
C ALA A 88 11.27 -18.96 16.23
N ILE A 89 10.91 -18.61 14.99
CA ILE A 89 9.68 -17.87 14.66
C ILE A 89 8.46 -18.82 14.60
N GLY A 90 8.68 -20.13 14.60
CA GLY A 90 7.64 -21.16 14.49
C GLY A 90 7.36 -21.62 13.06
N TYR A 91 8.27 -21.36 12.12
CA TYR A 91 8.17 -21.86 10.74
C TYR A 91 8.78 -23.27 10.67
N THR A 92 7.93 -24.29 10.72
CA THR A 92 8.32 -25.70 10.62
C THR A 92 8.03 -26.24 9.21
N VAL A 93 6.78 -26.07 8.78
CA VAL A 93 6.26 -26.55 7.49
C VAL A 93 6.03 -25.35 6.56
N PRO A 94 6.60 -25.35 5.33
CA PRO A 94 6.35 -24.30 4.36
C PRO A 94 4.92 -24.37 3.82
N THR A 95 4.35 -23.20 3.53
CA THR A 95 3.10 -23.11 2.77
C THR A 95 3.32 -23.53 1.31
N PRO A 96 2.26 -23.86 0.53
CA PRO A 96 2.42 -24.33 -0.84
C PRO A 96 3.23 -23.38 -1.74
N ILE A 97 3.04 -22.06 -1.57
CA ILE A 97 3.80 -21.04 -2.31
C ILE A 97 5.25 -20.99 -1.85
N GLN A 98 5.51 -21.18 -0.56
CA GLN A 98 6.88 -21.18 -0.01
C GLN A 98 7.65 -22.40 -0.51
N ASP A 99 7.05 -23.59 -0.45
CA ASP A 99 7.72 -24.83 -0.82
C ASP A 99 8.18 -24.84 -2.29
N GLN A 100 7.25 -24.50 -3.19
CA GLN A 100 7.53 -24.42 -4.62
C GLN A 100 8.47 -23.26 -4.98
N THR A 101 8.35 -22.11 -4.28
CA THR A 101 9.16 -20.93 -4.60
C THR A 101 10.58 -21.07 -4.12
N ILE A 102 10.79 -21.48 -2.87
CA ILE A 102 12.12 -21.44 -2.24
C ILE A 102 13.08 -22.37 -2.99
N SER A 103 12.63 -23.59 -3.32
CA SER A 103 13.42 -24.57 -4.08
C SER A 103 13.90 -24.02 -5.42
N ILE A 104 13.02 -23.42 -6.21
CA ILE A 104 13.35 -22.87 -7.53
C ILE A 104 14.16 -21.58 -7.40
N ALA A 105 13.82 -20.71 -6.45
CA ALA A 105 14.51 -19.43 -6.24
C ALA A 105 15.98 -19.59 -5.86
N LEU A 106 16.32 -20.64 -5.09
CA LEU A 106 17.70 -20.93 -4.69
C LEU A 106 18.61 -21.29 -5.88
N THR A 107 18.06 -21.67 -7.04
CA THR A 107 18.86 -21.92 -8.26
C THR A 107 19.24 -20.64 -9.00
N GLY A 108 18.74 -19.48 -8.57
CA GLY A 108 18.98 -18.20 -9.23
C GLY A 108 17.98 -17.88 -10.35
N THR A 109 16.95 -18.71 -10.55
CA THR A 109 15.93 -18.52 -11.58
C THR A 109 14.94 -17.41 -11.20
N ASP A 110 14.47 -16.64 -12.17
CA ASP A 110 13.43 -15.62 -11.98
C ASP A 110 12.08 -16.27 -11.64
N ILE A 111 11.30 -15.63 -10.76
CA ILE A 111 10.06 -16.19 -10.22
C ILE A 111 8.87 -15.26 -10.52
N ILE A 112 7.76 -15.85 -10.96
CA ILE A 112 6.42 -15.26 -10.87
C ILE A 112 5.61 -16.07 -9.87
N GLY A 113 5.29 -15.48 -8.71
CA GLY A 113 4.46 -16.09 -7.69
C GLY A 113 3.04 -15.51 -7.71
N ILE A 114 2.06 -16.29 -8.15
CA ILE A 114 0.64 -15.93 -8.11
C ILE A 114 -0.02 -16.59 -6.91
N ALA A 115 -0.32 -15.79 -5.90
CA ALA A 115 -1.00 -16.23 -4.68
C ALA A 115 -1.64 -15.05 -3.93
N ASP A 116 -2.70 -15.33 -3.17
CA ASP A 116 -3.40 -14.34 -2.36
C ASP A 116 -2.53 -13.78 -1.21
N THR A 117 -2.94 -12.63 -0.69
CA THR A 117 -2.32 -12.05 0.52
C THR A 117 -2.49 -13.00 1.71
N GLY A 118 -1.45 -13.13 2.54
CA GLY A 118 -1.50 -13.99 3.74
C GLY A 118 -1.15 -15.46 3.50
N THR A 119 -0.83 -15.86 2.26
CA THR A 119 -0.34 -17.21 1.91
C THR A 119 1.14 -17.43 2.24
N GLY A 120 1.83 -16.42 2.78
CA GLY A 120 3.24 -16.53 3.17
C GLY A 120 4.25 -16.10 2.09
N LYS A 121 3.81 -15.36 1.06
CA LYS A 121 4.66 -14.82 -0.03
C LYS A 121 5.94 -14.12 0.45
N THR A 122 5.86 -13.36 1.54
CA THR A 122 7.01 -12.63 2.08
C THR A 122 8.16 -13.56 2.44
N ALA A 123 7.88 -14.67 3.14
CA ALA A 123 8.92 -15.64 3.47
C ALA A 123 9.41 -16.40 2.23
N ALA A 124 8.52 -16.64 1.25
CA ALA A 124 8.84 -17.33 0.00
C ALA A 124 9.98 -16.64 -0.78
N PHE A 125 10.01 -15.30 -0.81
CA PHE A 125 11.15 -14.57 -1.39
C PHE A 125 12.22 -14.18 -0.37
N ALA A 126 11.87 -13.87 0.88
CA ALA A 126 12.84 -13.40 1.85
C ALA A 126 13.89 -14.48 2.19
N VAL A 127 13.48 -15.74 2.31
CA VAL A 127 14.39 -16.87 2.61
C VAL A 127 15.50 -17.03 1.56
N PRO A 128 15.21 -17.21 0.26
CA PRO A 128 16.26 -17.35 -0.75
C PRO A 128 17.11 -16.09 -0.90
N ILE A 129 16.50 -14.90 -0.80
CA ILE A 129 17.22 -13.62 -0.88
C ILE A 129 18.23 -13.49 0.26
N LEU A 130 17.81 -13.70 1.51
CA LEU A 130 18.69 -13.63 2.66
C LEU A 130 19.81 -14.66 2.58
N SER A 131 19.50 -15.89 2.13
CA SER A 131 20.51 -16.93 1.92
C SER A 131 21.59 -16.50 0.92
N ARG A 132 21.18 -15.96 -0.23
CA ARG A 132 22.08 -15.44 -1.27
C ARG A 132 22.92 -14.26 -0.76
N LEU A 133 22.34 -13.37 0.04
CA LEU A 133 23.08 -12.27 0.64
C LEU A 133 24.15 -12.77 1.64
N LEU A 134 23.89 -13.83 2.40
CA LEU A 134 24.90 -14.40 3.28
C LEU A 134 26.02 -15.10 2.51
N ALA A 135 25.69 -15.78 1.41
CA ALA A 135 26.67 -16.46 0.57
C ALA A 135 27.55 -15.49 -0.24
N ASN A 136 27.01 -14.35 -0.69
CA ASN A 136 27.74 -13.40 -1.51
C ASN A 136 27.71 -11.98 -0.90
N PRO A 137 28.82 -11.48 -0.30
CA PRO A 137 28.90 -10.15 0.29
C PRO A 137 28.66 -8.98 -0.68
N ARG A 138 28.82 -9.19 -2.00
CA ARG A 138 28.61 -8.16 -3.02
C ARG A 138 27.15 -8.01 -3.44
N SER A 139 26.33 -9.05 -3.26
CA SER A 139 24.92 -9.02 -3.65
C SER A 139 24.13 -8.03 -2.80
N LYS A 140 23.13 -7.40 -3.42
CA LYS A 140 22.18 -6.47 -2.80
C LYS A 140 20.78 -6.68 -3.36
N ALA A 141 19.80 -6.60 -2.46
CA ALA A 141 18.39 -6.81 -2.78
C ALA A 141 17.57 -5.52 -2.66
N LEU A 142 16.78 -5.25 -3.69
CA LEU A 142 15.75 -4.21 -3.70
C LEU A 142 14.37 -4.87 -3.63
N ILE A 143 13.58 -4.56 -2.61
CA ILE A 143 12.20 -5.03 -2.49
C ILE A 143 11.25 -3.84 -2.61
N VAL A 144 10.37 -3.87 -3.59
CA VAL A 144 9.41 -2.82 -3.89
C VAL A 144 8.02 -3.29 -3.50
N ALA A 145 7.33 -2.49 -2.70
CA ALA A 145 5.95 -2.74 -2.28
C ALA A 145 5.06 -1.53 -2.59
N PRO A 146 3.77 -1.71 -2.93
CA PRO A 146 2.86 -0.62 -3.29
C PRO A 146 2.57 0.36 -2.15
N THR A 147 2.72 -0.07 -0.89
CA THR A 147 2.35 0.75 0.27
C THR A 147 3.42 0.75 1.35
N ARG A 148 3.37 1.82 2.14
CA ARG A 148 4.29 2.07 3.25
C ARG A 148 4.14 1.01 4.33
N GLU A 149 2.90 0.60 4.59
CA GLU A 149 2.56 -0.44 5.55
C GLU A 149 3.11 -1.81 5.13
N LEU A 150 2.94 -2.19 3.86
CA LEU A 150 3.46 -3.46 3.35
C LEU A 150 4.99 -3.46 3.35
N ALA A 151 5.63 -2.37 2.93
CA ALA A 151 7.09 -2.24 3.01
C ALA A 151 7.62 -2.44 4.44
N GLN A 152 6.93 -1.91 5.45
CA GLN A 152 7.27 -2.12 6.86
C GLN A 152 7.03 -3.54 7.35
N GLN A 153 5.96 -4.20 6.87
CA GLN A 153 5.70 -5.61 7.20
C GLN A 153 6.77 -6.52 6.61
N ILE A 154 7.16 -6.30 5.35
CA ILE A 154 8.24 -7.02 4.70
C ILE A 154 9.54 -6.82 5.47
N GLU A 155 9.85 -5.59 5.87
CA GLU A 155 11.06 -5.31 6.64
C GLU A 155 11.09 -6.04 7.99
N GLN A 156 9.99 -6.01 8.74
CA GLN A 156 9.86 -6.73 10.00
C GLN A 156 10.06 -8.23 9.80
N GLU A 157 9.51 -8.79 8.73
CA GLU A 157 9.65 -10.21 8.41
C GLU A 157 11.09 -10.56 8.02
N CYS A 158 11.74 -9.76 7.17
CA CYS A 158 13.15 -9.90 6.83
C CYS A 158 14.05 -9.80 8.07
N GLN A 159 13.76 -8.90 9.01
CA GLN A 159 14.51 -8.78 10.26
C GLN A 159 14.39 -10.02 11.15
N LYS A 160 13.20 -10.62 11.25
CA LYS A 160 13.01 -11.87 12.01
C LYS A 160 13.81 -13.00 11.38
N ILE A 161 13.64 -13.22 10.07
CA ILE A 161 14.31 -14.33 9.34
C ILE A 161 15.83 -14.11 9.32
N GLY A 162 16.28 -12.87 9.17
CA GLY A 162 17.69 -12.48 9.15
C GLY A 162 18.29 -12.16 10.52
N ARG A 163 17.63 -12.51 11.63
CA ARG A 163 18.10 -12.17 12.98
C ARG A 163 19.52 -12.69 13.24
N ASN A 164 20.38 -11.87 13.83
CA ASN A 164 21.76 -12.23 14.18
C ASN A 164 22.61 -12.71 12.99
N THR A 165 22.30 -12.28 11.76
CA THR A 165 23.10 -12.58 10.56
C THR A 165 24.07 -11.45 10.19
N GLY A 166 23.94 -10.28 10.83
CA GLY A 166 24.69 -9.07 10.48
C GLY A 166 24.15 -8.31 9.26
N LEU A 167 23.11 -8.82 8.60
CA LEU A 167 22.43 -8.09 7.52
C LEU A 167 21.66 -6.89 8.07
N PHE A 168 21.89 -5.73 7.46
CA PHE A 168 21.20 -4.48 7.76
C PHE A 168 20.44 -4.00 6.52
N GLY A 169 19.21 -3.52 6.74
CA GLY A 169 18.34 -3.00 5.69
C GLY A 169 17.98 -1.53 5.90
N ALA A 170 17.53 -0.88 4.83
CA ALA A 170 16.94 0.47 4.88
C ALA A 170 15.53 0.46 4.30
N VAL A 171 14.63 1.23 4.94
CA VAL A 171 13.22 1.34 4.51
C VAL A 171 12.95 2.71 3.90
N LEU A 172 12.69 2.74 2.60
CA LEU A 172 12.46 3.94 1.81
C LEU A 172 10.97 4.15 1.55
N ILE A 173 10.30 4.84 2.47
CA ILE A 173 8.87 5.12 2.38
C ILE A 173 8.56 6.62 2.48
N GLY A 174 7.47 7.03 1.82
CA GLY A 174 6.89 8.37 1.98
C GLY A 174 6.61 8.70 3.46
N GLY A 175 6.42 9.98 3.79
CA GLY A 175 5.99 10.49 5.10
C GLY A 175 6.80 10.06 6.35
N SER A 176 7.97 9.45 6.17
CA SER A 176 9.04 9.33 7.16
C SER A 176 10.13 10.36 6.84
N SER A 177 10.98 10.71 7.81
CA SER A 177 12.02 11.72 7.61
C SER A 177 13.02 11.29 6.55
N MET A 178 13.27 12.17 5.58
CA MET A 178 14.32 11.99 4.58
C MET A 178 15.70 11.84 5.24
N SER A 179 15.98 12.59 6.31
CA SER A 179 17.26 12.54 7.01
C SER A 179 17.55 11.19 7.66
N TYR A 180 16.51 10.47 8.14
CA TYR A 180 16.69 9.10 8.65
C TYR A 180 17.01 8.13 7.51
N GLN A 181 16.27 8.21 6.40
CA GLN A 181 16.53 7.37 5.22
C GLN A 181 17.93 7.60 4.65
N LEU A 182 18.40 8.85 4.58
CA LEU A 182 19.77 9.18 4.16
C LEU A 182 20.82 8.60 5.10
N ARG A 183 20.57 8.62 6.42
CA ARG A 183 21.48 8.03 7.41
C ARG A 183 21.58 6.51 7.23
N ASP A 184 20.45 5.84 7.01
CA ASP A 184 20.43 4.39 6.80
C ASP A 184 21.11 4.01 5.49
N LEU A 185 20.89 4.76 4.40
CA LEU A 185 21.57 4.54 3.13
C LEU A 185 23.08 4.78 3.20
N LYS A 186 23.55 5.75 4.02
CA LYS A 186 24.99 5.97 4.26
C LYS A 186 25.70 4.78 4.88
N ARG A 187 24.97 3.89 5.58
CA ARG A 187 25.51 2.62 6.10
C ARG A 187 25.69 1.55 5.02
N ASN A 188 25.42 1.88 3.76
CA ASN A 188 25.53 0.98 2.61
C ASN A 188 24.74 -0.33 2.81
N PRO A 189 23.42 -0.24 3.07
CA PRO A 189 22.60 -1.41 3.35
C PRO A 189 22.59 -2.35 2.15
N ARG A 190 22.50 -3.65 2.45
CA ARG A 190 22.44 -4.72 1.43
C ARG A 190 21.01 -5.10 1.07
N ILE A 191 20.04 -4.65 1.87
CA ILE A 191 18.62 -4.83 1.64
C ILE A 191 17.99 -3.44 1.66
N VAL A 192 17.32 -3.07 0.59
CA VAL A 192 16.55 -1.83 0.52
C VAL A 192 15.10 -2.18 0.23
N ILE A 193 14.20 -1.74 1.08
CA ILE A 193 12.77 -2.02 0.97
C ILE A 193 12.05 -0.68 0.82
N GLY A 194 11.14 -0.51 -0.15
CA GLY A 194 10.50 0.79 -0.30
C GLY A 194 9.29 0.82 -1.21
N THR A 195 8.67 1.99 -1.26
CA THR A 195 7.57 2.31 -2.18
C THR A 195 8.11 2.95 -3.46
N PRO A 196 7.54 2.68 -4.66
CA PRO A 196 8.07 3.14 -5.94
C PRO A 196 8.46 4.62 -5.97
N GLY A 197 7.54 5.53 -5.63
CA GLY A 197 7.82 6.97 -5.67
C GLY A 197 8.96 7.40 -4.75
N ARG A 198 9.06 6.84 -3.52
CA ARG A 198 10.16 7.21 -2.61
C ARG A 198 11.51 6.63 -3.05
N ILE A 199 11.52 5.44 -3.65
CA ILE A 199 12.73 4.88 -4.27
C ILE A 199 13.17 5.81 -5.41
N GLY A 200 12.23 6.23 -6.26
CA GLY A 200 12.45 7.23 -7.32
C GLY A 200 13.12 8.50 -6.79
N ASP A 201 12.56 9.12 -5.74
CA ASP A 201 13.15 10.32 -5.11
C ASP A 201 14.62 10.13 -4.73
N HIS A 202 14.97 8.98 -4.16
CA HIS A 202 16.33 8.69 -3.70
C HIS A 202 17.30 8.47 -4.87
N VAL A 203 16.81 7.89 -5.96
CA VAL A 203 17.56 7.68 -7.20
C VAL A 203 17.81 9.00 -7.91
N GLU A 204 16.79 9.86 -8.04
CA GLU A 204 16.93 11.20 -8.64
C GLU A 204 17.92 12.07 -7.87
N ARG A 205 17.95 11.95 -6.54
CA ARG A 205 18.93 12.64 -5.67
C ARG A 205 20.34 12.05 -5.73
N GLY A 206 20.55 10.91 -6.40
CA GLY A 206 21.83 10.19 -6.44
C GLY A 206 22.21 9.52 -5.12
N THR A 207 21.27 9.42 -4.16
CA THR A 207 21.51 8.83 -2.83
C THR A 207 21.34 7.32 -2.79
N LEU A 208 20.68 6.76 -3.81
CA LEU A 208 20.54 5.33 -4.06
C LEU A 208 21.00 5.02 -5.49
N LYS A 209 21.92 4.06 -5.65
CA LYS A 209 22.44 3.61 -6.95
C LYS A 209 21.91 2.22 -7.26
N LEU A 210 20.90 2.15 -8.14
CA LEU A 210 20.18 0.90 -8.45
C LEU A 210 21.03 -0.12 -9.23
N GLN A 211 22.03 0.33 -9.98
CA GLN A 211 22.97 -0.54 -10.71
C GLN A 211 23.74 -1.53 -9.82
N ASN A 212 23.74 -1.31 -8.50
CA ASN A 212 24.42 -2.17 -7.52
C ASN A 212 23.52 -3.30 -6.98
N PHE A 213 22.27 -3.38 -7.42
CA PHE A 213 21.29 -4.37 -6.96
C PHE A 213 21.11 -5.45 -8.01
N ASP A 214 21.56 -6.66 -7.66
CA ASP A 214 21.50 -7.88 -8.47
C ASP A 214 20.30 -8.78 -8.10
N ILE A 215 19.46 -8.34 -7.16
CA ILE A 215 18.24 -9.00 -6.74
C ILE A 215 17.13 -7.96 -6.65
N VAL A 216 15.99 -8.22 -7.30
CA VAL A 216 14.81 -7.36 -7.19
C VAL A 216 13.55 -8.17 -6.90
N THR A 217 12.70 -7.64 -6.02
CA THR A 217 11.37 -8.17 -5.74
C THR A 217 10.33 -7.08 -5.94
N LEU A 218 9.30 -7.37 -6.72
CA LEU A 218 8.08 -6.58 -6.78
C LEU A 218 6.96 -7.38 -6.09
N ASP A 219 6.51 -6.92 -4.92
CA ASP A 219 5.39 -7.55 -4.20
C ASP A 219 4.09 -6.79 -4.46
N GLU A 220 2.99 -7.52 -4.65
CA GLU A 220 1.68 -7.01 -5.09
C GLU A 220 1.77 -6.15 -6.38
N VAL A 221 2.29 -6.76 -7.46
CA VAL A 221 2.50 -6.10 -8.76
C VAL A 221 1.21 -5.51 -9.34
N ASP A 222 0.15 -6.31 -9.41
CA ASP A 222 -1.20 -5.89 -9.82
C ASP A 222 -1.60 -4.56 -9.16
N ARG A 223 -1.41 -4.50 -7.84
CA ARG A 223 -1.77 -3.33 -7.08
C ARG A 223 -0.87 -2.12 -7.29
N MET A 224 0.41 -2.32 -7.59
CA MET A 224 1.26 -1.20 -8.01
C MET A 224 0.73 -0.58 -9.30
N LEU A 225 0.23 -1.40 -10.23
CA LEU A 225 -0.35 -0.92 -11.48
C LEU A 225 -1.67 -0.18 -11.25
N ASP A 226 -2.54 -0.70 -10.39
CA ASP A 226 -3.81 -0.05 -10.03
C ASP A 226 -3.62 1.30 -9.34
N MET A 227 -2.52 1.47 -8.61
CA MET A 227 -2.14 2.74 -7.98
C MET A 227 -1.48 3.72 -8.95
N GLY A 228 -1.28 3.32 -10.21
CA GLY A 228 -0.67 4.15 -11.25
C GLY A 228 0.86 4.18 -11.21
N PHE A 229 1.51 3.30 -10.44
CA PHE A 229 2.99 3.26 -10.32
C PHE A 229 3.69 2.55 -11.48
N ILE A 230 2.99 2.25 -12.58
CA ILE A 230 3.57 1.54 -13.73
C ILE A 230 4.86 2.22 -14.24
N ASN A 231 4.86 3.55 -14.34
CA ASN A 231 6.01 4.30 -14.86
C ASN A 231 7.15 4.33 -13.83
N ASP A 232 6.84 4.51 -12.55
CA ASP A 232 7.84 4.48 -11.47
C ASP A 232 8.53 3.11 -11.40
N VAL A 233 7.74 2.03 -11.48
CA VAL A 233 8.26 0.65 -11.45
C VAL A 233 9.15 0.39 -12.65
N ARG A 234 8.75 0.77 -13.87
CA ARG A 234 9.60 0.66 -15.06
C ARG A 234 10.92 1.40 -14.90
N ALA A 235 10.85 2.66 -14.49
CA ALA A 235 12.04 3.49 -14.28
C ALA A 235 13.01 2.94 -13.21
N ILE A 236 12.48 2.26 -12.19
CA ILE A 236 13.30 1.54 -11.20
C ILE A 236 13.97 0.33 -11.86
N LEU A 237 13.20 -0.53 -12.54
CA LEU A 237 13.71 -1.76 -13.13
C LEU A 237 14.76 -1.50 -14.23
N ASP A 238 14.58 -0.44 -15.03
CA ASP A 238 15.51 -0.03 -16.09
C ASP A 238 16.91 0.35 -15.54
N LYS A 239 16.99 0.77 -14.27
CA LYS A 239 18.23 1.24 -13.63
C LYS A 239 18.93 0.18 -12.79
N LEU A 240 18.38 -1.04 -12.70
CA LEU A 240 18.98 -2.15 -11.97
C LEU A 240 20.19 -2.75 -12.70
N ALA A 241 20.90 -3.67 -12.02
CA ALA A 241 21.94 -4.43 -12.67
C ALA A 241 21.38 -5.23 -13.88
N PRO A 242 22.13 -5.33 -15.00
CA PRO A 242 21.70 -6.08 -16.17
C PRO A 242 21.61 -7.58 -15.88
N GLN A 243 22.57 -8.11 -15.11
CA GLN A 243 22.54 -9.48 -14.58
C GLN A 243 21.94 -9.44 -13.19
N ARG A 244 20.71 -9.93 -13.05
CA ARG A 244 19.96 -9.92 -11.79
C ARG A 244 18.99 -11.09 -11.72
N GLN A 245 18.55 -11.42 -10.51
CA GLN A 245 17.41 -12.29 -10.28
C GLN A 245 16.19 -11.46 -9.90
N SER A 246 15.06 -11.74 -10.54
CA SER A 246 13.81 -11.00 -10.38
C SER A 246 12.70 -11.87 -9.79
N TYR A 247 11.97 -11.30 -8.85
CA TYR A 247 10.85 -11.93 -8.17
C TYR A 247 9.61 -11.05 -8.36
N PHE A 248 8.56 -11.59 -8.96
CA PHE A 248 7.29 -10.89 -9.18
C PHE A 248 6.17 -11.61 -8.43
N PHE A 249 5.60 -10.98 -7.42
CA PHE A 249 4.48 -11.52 -6.66
C PHE A 249 3.23 -10.71 -6.90
N SER A 250 2.14 -11.41 -7.23
CA SER A 250 0.86 -10.78 -7.57
C SER A 250 -0.29 -11.67 -7.08
N ALA A 251 -1.47 -11.09 -6.84
CA ALA A 251 -2.67 -11.91 -6.63
C ALA A 251 -3.27 -12.31 -8.00
N THR A 252 -3.09 -11.47 -9.01
CA THR A 252 -3.61 -11.67 -10.36
C THR A 252 -2.52 -11.61 -11.42
N LEU A 253 -2.77 -12.26 -12.57
CA LEU A 253 -1.89 -12.20 -13.76
C LEU A 253 -2.67 -11.67 -14.96
N ASP A 254 -3.16 -10.44 -14.83
CA ASP A 254 -3.83 -9.75 -15.93
C ASP A 254 -2.85 -9.39 -17.07
N PRO A 255 -3.34 -8.95 -18.25
CA PRO A 255 -2.47 -8.59 -19.37
C PRO A 255 -1.45 -7.47 -19.04
N LYS A 256 -1.77 -6.55 -18.14
CA LYS A 256 -0.88 -5.44 -17.77
C LYS A 256 0.28 -5.92 -16.91
N VAL A 257 0.00 -6.74 -15.90
CA VAL A 257 1.00 -7.40 -15.04
C VAL A 257 1.89 -8.30 -15.89
N ARG A 258 1.28 -9.13 -16.75
CA ARG A 258 2.03 -10.01 -17.66
C ARG A 258 2.96 -9.22 -18.60
N SER A 259 2.46 -8.15 -19.21
CA SER A 259 3.25 -7.29 -20.10
C SER A 259 4.42 -6.63 -19.37
N LEU A 260 4.21 -6.14 -18.13
CA LEU A 260 5.30 -5.61 -17.32
C LEU A 260 6.37 -6.67 -17.07
N ILE A 261 5.99 -7.86 -16.59
CA ILE A 261 6.96 -8.91 -16.22
C ILE A 261 7.78 -9.37 -17.44
N GLN A 262 7.11 -9.59 -18.57
CA GLN A 262 7.76 -10.01 -19.83
C GLN A 262 8.76 -8.96 -20.36
N SER A 263 8.62 -7.69 -19.96
CA SER A 263 9.56 -6.63 -20.36
C SER A 263 10.87 -6.67 -19.57
N PHE A 264 10.91 -7.34 -18.41
CA PHE A 264 12.02 -7.25 -17.45
C PHE A 264 12.60 -8.58 -16.98
N SER A 265 12.06 -9.70 -17.46
CA SER A 265 12.47 -11.05 -17.12
C SER A 265 12.41 -11.97 -18.32
N ASN A 266 13.46 -12.76 -18.50
CA ASN A 266 13.58 -13.75 -19.57
C ASN A 266 13.32 -15.14 -18.97
N GLU A 267 12.26 -15.80 -19.44
CA GLU A 267 11.85 -17.16 -19.02
C GLU A 267 11.65 -17.37 -17.51
N PRO A 268 10.86 -16.53 -16.81
CA PRO A 268 10.59 -16.74 -15.40
C PRO A 268 9.75 -18.00 -15.15
N ARG A 269 10.02 -18.69 -14.04
CA ARG A 269 9.19 -19.81 -13.57
C ARG A 269 7.95 -19.28 -12.87
N THR A 270 6.78 -19.65 -13.40
CA THR A 270 5.49 -19.27 -12.83
C THR A 270 5.00 -20.33 -11.87
N ILE A 271 4.80 -19.94 -10.62
CA ILE A 271 4.17 -20.74 -9.57
C ILE A 271 2.82 -20.11 -9.30
N MET A 272 1.76 -20.86 -9.54
CA MET A 272 0.40 -20.39 -9.40
C MET A 272 -0.35 -21.31 -8.46
N LEU A 273 -0.71 -20.79 -7.30
CA LEU A 273 -1.60 -21.50 -6.39
C LEU A 273 -3.04 -21.31 -6.88
N LYS A 274 -3.70 -22.42 -7.20
CA LYS A 274 -5.15 -22.43 -7.36
C LYS A 274 -5.75 -22.28 -5.96
N ASN A 275 -6.22 -21.09 -5.63
CA ASN A 275 -7.03 -20.93 -4.44
C ASN A 275 -8.43 -20.49 -4.85
N ALA A 276 -9.42 -21.07 -4.19
CA ALA A 276 -10.75 -20.49 -4.01
C ALA A 276 -10.57 -19.00 -3.78
N GLN A 277 -11.17 -18.16 -4.63
CA GLN A 277 -11.02 -16.72 -4.48
C GLN A 277 -11.32 -16.38 -3.01
N ALA A 278 -10.54 -15.54 -2.32
CA ALA A 278 -10.83 -15.21 -0.91
C ALA A 278 -12.27 -14.72 -0.66
N SER A 279 -12.98 -14.31 -1.73
CA SER A 279 -14.42 -14.04 -1.75
C SER A 279 -15.33 -15.27 -1.49
N GLU A 280 -14.87 -16.48 -1.79
CA GLU A 280 -15.61 -17.74 -1.63
C GLU A 280 -15.79 -18.13 -0.17
N ASN A 281 -14.86 -17.77 0.71
CA ASN A 281 -14.99 -17.95 2.17
C ASN A 281 -15.74 -16.80 2.85
N VAL A 282 -16.34 -15.88 2.09
CA VAL A 282 -16.99 -14.69 2.65
C VAL A 282 -18.46 -14.64 2.23
N ASN A 283 -19.35 -14.65 3.22
CA ASN A 283 -20.77 -14.39 3.06
C ASN A 283 -20.96 -12.92 2.68
N GLN A 284 -21.41 -12.68 1.46
CA GLN A 284 -21.59 -11.34 0.90
C GLN A 284 -23.09 -11.03 0.83
N ASN A 285 -23.49 -9.89 1.39
CA ASN A 285 -24.87 -9.43 1.34
C ASN A 285 -24.95 -7.89 1.21
N VAL A 286 -26.14 -7.40 0.85
CA VAL A 286 -26.44 -5.98 0.70
C VAL A 286 -27.29 -5.46 1.86
N VAL A 287 -27.02 -4.22 2.26
CA VAL A 287 -27.80 -3.46 3.24
C VAL A 287 -28.40 -2.27 2.51
N LYS A 288 -29.70 -2.35 2.20
CA LYS A 288 -30.40 -1.26 1.54
C LYS A 288 -30.68 -0.12 2.51
N TYR A 289 -30.63 1.14 2.06
CA TYR A 289 -31.00 2.30 2.87
C TYR A 289 -31.61 3.41 2.01
N SER A 290 -32.53 4.19 2.59
CA SER A 290 -33.22 5.28 1.90
C SER A 290 -32.69 6.67 2.29
N GLY A 291 -31.97 6.80 3.41
CA GLY A 291 -31.38 8.06 3.85
C GLY A 291 -30.14 7.91 4.74
N ASN A 292 -29.38 9.00 4.91
CA ASN A 292 -28.13 8.98 5.68
C ASN A 292 -28.31 8.64 7.17
N SER A 293 -29.44 9.05 7.76
CA SER A 293 -29.76 8.71 9.16
C SER A 293 -30.00 7.21 9.32
N GLU A 294 -30.82 6.63 8.44
CA GLU A 294 -31.08 5.19 8.40
C GLU A 294 -29.80 4.39 8.14
N LYS A 295 -28.95 4.87 7.24
CA LYS A 295 -27.64 4.28 6.95
C LYS A 295 -26.76 4.17 8.20
N MET A 296 -26.68 5.24 8.99
CA MET A 296 -25.93 5.26 10.25
C MET A 296 -26.54 4.36 11.31
N ASN A 297 -27.87 4.30 11.42
CA ASN A 297 -28.55 3.44 12.38
C ASN A 297 -28.31 1.96 12.04
N LYS A 298 -28.46 1.57 10.77
CA LYS A 298 -28.15 0.21 10.31
C LYS A 298 -26.71 -0.19 10.59
N LEU A 299 -25.75 0.72 10.36
CA LEU A 299 -24.36 0.47 10.71
C LEU A 299 -24.18 0.26 12.22
N HIS A 300 -24.81 1.09 13.05
CA HIS A 300 -24.77 0.96 14.50
C HIS A 300 -25.32 -0.39 14.98
N ASP A 301 -26.45 -0.83 14.42
CA ASP A 301 -27.09 -2.09 14.81
C ASP A 301 -26.22 -3.29 14.42
N ILE A 302 -25.65 -3.28 13.21
CA ILE A 302 -24.67 -4.29 12.77
C ILE A 302 -23.46 -4.31 13.72
N LEU A 303 -22.91 -3.16 14.08
CA LEU A 303 -21.70 -3.10 14.92
C LEU A 303 -21.92 -3.53 16.38
N ASN A 304 -23.17 -3.59 16.85
CA ASN A 304 -23.52 -4.08 18.19
C ASN A 304 -23.81 -5.59 18.23
N ASP A 305 -23.89 -6.25 17.08
CA ASP A 305 -24.07 -7.69 17.01
C ASP A 305 -22.88 -8.43 17.67
N ILE A 306 -23.18 -9.46 18.44
CA ILE A 306 -22.20 -10.27 19.18
C ILE A 306 -21.24 -11.03 18.25
N GLU A 307 -21.66 -11.33 17.02
CA GLU A 307 -20.82 -11.99 16.02
C GLU A 307 -19.75 -11.04 15.46
N VAL A 308 -19.93 -9.72 15.65
CA VAL A 308 -19.07 -8.68 15.11
C VAL A 308 -17.91 -8.38 16.06
N LYS A 309 -16.83 -9.15 15.92
CA LYS A 309 -15.65 -9.04 16.80
C LYS A 309 -14.63 -8.01 16.32
N LYS A 310 -14.28 -8.06 15.03
CA LYS A 310 -13.24 -7.22 14.42
C LYS A 310 -13.64 -6.84 12.99
N VAL A 311 -13.68 -5.55 12.74
CA VAL A 311 -14.35 -4.98 11.56
C VAL A 311 -13.49 -3.98 10.84
N ILE A 312 -13.49 -4.05 9.50
CA ILE A 312 -13.04 -2.95 8.65
C ILE A 312 -14.25 -2.30 7.98
N VAL A 313 -14.39 -0.99 8.14
CA VAL A 313 -15.44 -0.20 7.50
C VAL A 313 -14.81 0.67 6.40
N PHE A 314 -15.25 0.47 5.17
CA PHE A 314 -14.75 1.19 4.01
C PHE A 314 -15.64 2.37 3.63
N ASP A 315 -15.04 3.53 3.47
CA ASP A 315 -15.68 4.72 2.94
C ASP A 315 -14.80 5.35 1.84
N GLU A 316 -15.42 6.08 0.91
CA GLU A 316 -14.76 6.59 -0.30
C GLU A 316 -13.76 7.71 0.03
N THR A 317 -14.15 8.64 0.90
CA THR A 317 -13.40 9.89 1.10
C THR A 317 -12.72 9.96 2.45
N GLN A 318 -11.57 10.62 2.51
CA GLN A 318 -10.84 10.84 3.77
C GLN A 318 -11.68 11.60 4.81
N ARG A 319 -12.46 12.59 4.35
CA ARG A 319 -13.37 13.35 5.22
C ARG A 319 -14.52 12.48 5.74
N GLY A 320 -15.05 11.59 4.90
CA GLY A 320 -16.07 10.61 5.30
C GLY A 320 -15.54 9.65 6.37
N VAL A 321 -14.35 9.11 6.15
CA VAL A 321 -13.63 8.27 7.12
C VAL A 321 -13.43 8.99 8.47
N GLU A 322 -12.98 10.25 8.46
CA GLU A 322 -12.82 11.02 9.71
C GLU A 322 -14.15 11.29 10.41
N ARG A 323 -15.19 11.69 9.67
CA ARG A 323 -16.51 11.96 10.22
C ARG A 323 -17.11 10.71 10.83
N LEU A 324 -17.14 9.61 10.07
CA LEU A 324 -17.70 8.34 10.52
C LEU A 324 -17.01 7.83 11.78
N SER A 325 -15.68 8.00 11.87
CA SER A 325 -14.93 7.63 13.06
C SER A 325 -15.31 8.46 14.28
N LYS A 326 -15.51 9.77 14.13
CA LYS A 326 -15.98 10.62 15.23
C LYS A 326 -17.39 10.24 15.67
N ASP A 327 -18.28 9.99 14.71
CA ASP A 327 -19.67 9.63 14.98
C ASP A 327 -19.76 8.28 15.74
N LEU A 328 -18.96 7.28 15.35
CA LEU A 328 -18.90 5.99 16.05
C LEU A 328 -18.26 6.10 17.43
N VAL A 329 -17.19 6.88 17.60
CA VAL A 329 -16.58 7.12 18.93
C VAL A 329 -17.56 7.85 19.85
N ALA A 330 -18.31 8.83 19.36
CA ALA A 330 -19.34 9.52 20.12
C ALA A 330 -20.48 8.59 20.58
N LYS A 331 -20.75 7.53 19.81
CA LYS A 331 -21.70 6.46 20.16
C LYS A 331 -21.10 5.38 21.07
N GLY A 332 -19.86 5.55 21.55
CA GLY A 332 -19.22 4.63 22.50
C GLY A 332 -18.39 3.50 21.88
N PHE A 333 -18.27 3.44 20.54
CA PHE A 333 -17.45 2.42 19.91
C PHE A 333 -15.95 2.70 20.01
N LYS A 334 -15.17 1.65 20.21
CA LYS A 334 -13.70 1.69 20.08
C LYS A 334 -13.30 1.61 18.61
N ALA A 335 -13.33 2.76 17.94
CA ALA A 335 -13.03 2.88 16.51
C ALA A 335 -11.79 3.74 16.26
N ASP A 336 -10.93 3.27 15.35
CA ASP A 336 -9.81 4.02 14.77
C ASP A 336 -10.03 4.24 13.27
N ASN A 337 -9.23 5.12 12.66
CA ASN A 337 -9.31 5.36 11.23
C ASN A 337 -7.95 5.52 10.53
N ILE A 338 -7.90 5.16 9.25
CA ILE A 338 -6.71 5.23 8.41
C ILE A 338 -7.04 5.74 6.99
N HIS A 339 -6.36 6.81 6.58
CA HIS A 339 -6.50 7.40 5.25
C HIS A 339 -5.19 8.08 4.82
N GLY A 340 -5.11 8.56 3.57
CA GLY A 340 -3.92 9.19 3.00
C GLY A 340 -3.44 10.45 3.73
N GLY A 341 -4.36 11.21 4.33
CA GLY A 341 -4.05 12.43 5.09
C GLY A 341 -3.46 12.20 6.48
N LYS A 342 -3.41 10.97 7.00
CA LYS A 342 -2.79 10.65 8.29
C LYS A 342 -1.27 10.61 8.18
N SER A 343 -0.58 11.17 9.18
CA SER A 343 0.87 10.98 9.33
C SER A 343 1.23 9.50 9.55
N GLN A 344 2.49 9.09 9.29
CA GLN A 344 2.88 7.69 9.46
C GLN A 344 2.67 7.19 10.87
N GLY A 345 3.07 7.98 11.86
CA GLY A 345 2.92 7.61 13.27
C GLY A 345 1.46 7.45 13.67
N GLN A 346 0.53 8.22 13.08
CA GLN A 346 -0.90 8.01 13.29
C GLN A 346 -1.39 6.70 12.65
N ARG A 347 -0.98 6.42 11.40
CA ARG A 347 -1.33 5.18 10.69
C ARG A 347 -0.84 3.95 11.44
N GLN A 348 0.42 3.96 11.87
CA GLN A 348 1.03 2.88 12.66
C GLN A 348 0.33 2.66 14.00
N ARG A 349 0.00 3.73 14.72
CA ARG A 349 -0.73 3.62 16.00
C ARG A 349 -2.12 3.02 15.80
N ALA A 350 -2.88 3.50 14.82
CA ALA A 350 -4.20 2.96 14.50
C ALA A 350 -4.12 1.47 14.14
N LEU A 351 -3.16 1.08 13.29
CA LEU A 351 -2.95 -0.32 12.92
C LEU A 351 -2.50 -1.18 14.11
N ALA A 352 -1.63 -0.67 14.97
CA ALA A 352 -1.18 -1.40 16.16
C ALA A 352 -2.32 -1.66 17.14
N ARG A 353 -3.14 -0.64 17.42
CA ARG A 353 -4.35 -0.75 18.26
C ARG A 353 -5.35 -1.74 17.68
N PHE A 354 -5.60 -1.65 16.37
CA PHE A 354 -6.47 -2.59 15.68
C PHE A 354 -5.91 -4.01 15.71
N LYS A 355 -4.61 -4.21 15.44
CA LYS A 355 -3.96 -5.54 15.53
C LYS A 355 -4.12 -6.16 16.92
N ARG A 356 -3.91 -5.38 17.98
CA ARG A 356 -4.05 -5.80 19.39
C ARG A 356 -5.50 -5.88 19.89
N SER A 357 -6.48 -5.60 19.03
CA SER A 357 -7.90 -5.56 19.38
C SER A 357 -8.24 -4.54 20.48
N GLU A 358 -7.39 -3.53 20.69
CA GLU A 358 -7.68 -2.35 21.51
C GLU A 358 -8.79 -1.52 20.87
N SER A 359 -8.76 -1.42 19.54
CA SER A 359 -9.84 -0.91 18.69
C SER A 359 -10.44 -2.08 17.91
N LYS A 360 -11.77 -2.25 17.97
CA LYS A 360 -12.49 -3.32 17.27
C LYS A 360 -12.86 -2.94 15.84
N ILE A 361 -12.93 -1.64 15.57
CA ILE A 361 -13.39 -1.09 14.29
C ILE A 361 -12.27 -0.25 13.69
N LEU A 362 -11.92 -0.54 12.43
CA LEU A 362 -11.00 0.29 11.65
C LEU A 362 -11.72 0.85 10.43
N ILE A 363 -11.81 2.17 10.35
CA ILE A 363 -12.46 2.84 9.23
C ILE A 363 -11.39 3.30 8.24
N ALA A 364 -11.54 2.95 6.96
CA ALA A 364 -10.48 3.15 5.98
C ALA A 364 -10.99 3.57 4.61
N THR A 365 -10.17 4.36 3.90
CA THR A 365 -10.29 4.49 2.43
C THR A 365 -9.61 3.31 1.76
N ASP A 366 -10.02 2.94 0.53
CA ASP A 366 -9.41 1.85 -0.26
C ASP A 366 -7.89 1.89 -0.20
N VAL A 367 -7.31 3.00 -0.68
CA VAL A 367 -5.86 3.22 -0.78
C VAL A 367 -5.13 2.96 0.53
N ALA A 368 -5.74 3.32 1.66
CA ALA A 368 -5.13 3.19 2.97
C ALA A 368 -5.33 1.82 3.61
N ALA A 369 -6.41 1.11 3.24
CA ALA A 369 -6.66 -0.23 3.74
C ALA A 369 -5.99 -1.32 2.92
N ARG A 370 -5.62 -1.02 1.67
CA ARG A 370 -4.85 -1.97 0.89
C ARG A 370 -3.54 -2.28 1.66
N GLY A 371 -3.18 -3.55 1.81
CA GLY A 371 -1.89 -3.99 2.40
C GLY A 371 -1.93 -4.04 3.92
N ILE A 372 -3.09 -3.77 4.51
CA ILE A 372 -3.34 -4.11 5.90
C ILE A 372 -3.36 -5.63 6.01
N ASP A 373 -2.32 -6.17 6.63
CA ASP A 373 -2.27 -7.56 7.05
C ASP A 373 -2.68 -7.65 8.52
N VAL A 374 -3.95 -7.97 8.74
CA VAL A 374 -4.54 -8.18 10.06
C VAL A 374 -5.26 -9.51 10.01
N LYS A 375 -4.95 -10.37 10.98
CA LYS A 375 -5.62 -11.65 11.17
C LYS A 375 -6.98 -11.42 11.83
N ASP A 376 -7.88 -12.39 11.67
CA ASP A 376 -9.13 -12.51 12.43
C ASP A 376 -10.14 -11.38 12.18
N ILE A 377 -10.18 -10.81 10.97
CA ILE A 377 -11.25 -9.90 10.58
C ILE A 377 -12.50 -10.73 10.31
N THR A 378 -13.52 -10.54 11.14
CA THR A 378 -14.81 -11.22 11.01
C THR A 378 -15.71 -10.57 9.97
N HIS A 379 -15.66 -9.23 9.87
CA HIS A 379 -16.61 -8.45 9.09
C HIS A 379 -15.90 -7.37 8.26
N VAL A 380 -16.31 -7.24 7.01
CA VAL A 380 -15.98 -6.13 6.12
C VAL A 380 -17.28 -5.38 5.81
N ILE A 381 -17.30 -4.08 6.06
CA ILE A 381 -18.48 -3.25 5.78
C ILE A 381 -18.13 -2.23 4.72
N ASN A 382 -18.72 -2.32 3.54
CA ASN A 382 -18.65 -1.29 2.52
C ASN A 382 -19.71 -0.24 2.84
N TYR A 383 -19.35 0.74 3.67
CA TYR A 383 -20.24 1.86 3.98
C TYR A 383 -20.50 2.70 2.74
N SER A 384 -19.50 2.87 1.87
CA SER A 384 -19.69 3.40 0.52
C SER A 384 -19.35 2.34 -0.53
N VAL A 385 -20.16 2.30 -1.60
CA VAL A 385 -19.98 1.37 -2.72
C VAL A 385 -18.58 1.57 -3.32
N PRO A 386 -17.83 0.49 -3.60
CA PRO A 386 -16.51 0.57 -4.21
C PRO A 386 -16.56 1.16 -5.62
N GLN A 387 -15.45 1.77 -6.06
CA GLN A 387 -15.37 2.46 -7.36
C GLN A 387 -15.18 1.48 -8.54
N SER A 388 -14.71 0.27 -8.27
CA SER A 388 -14.61 -0.84 -9.23
C SER A 388 -14.94 -2.17 -8.55
N TYR A 389 -15.22 -3.20 -9.36
CA TYR A 389 -15.44 -4.54 -8.84
C TYR A 389 -14.14 -5.16 -8.28
N ASP A 390 -12.98 -4.80 -8.82
CA ASP A 390 -11.69 -5.28 -8.29
C ASP A 390 -11.45 -4.72 -6.89
N ASP A 391 -11.78 -3.44 -6.65
CA ASP A 391 -11.75 -2.85 -5.31
C ASP A 391 -12.68 -3.61 -4.36
N TYR A 392 -13.87 -3.99 -4.81
CA TYR A 392 -14.79 -4.81 -4.02
C TYR A 392 -14.15 -6.14 -3.59
N VAL A 393 -13.58 -6.90 -4.54
CA VAL A 393 -12.93 -8.19 -4.27
C VAL A 393 -11.79 -8.02 -3.25
N HIS A 394 -10.98 -6.97 -3.39
CA HIS A 394 -9.90 -6.67 -2.45
C HIS A 394 -10.36 -6.25 -1.05
N ARG A 395 -11.51 -5.59 -0.93
CA ARG A 395 -12.12 -5.25 0.36
C ARG A 395 -12.63 -6.52 1.03
N VAL A 396 -13.42 -7.33 0.33
CA VAL A 396 -14.03 -8.56 0.83
C VAL A 396 -12.96 -9.56 1.29
N GLY A 397 -11.87 -9.70 0.53
CA GLY A 397 -10.74 -10.57 0.89
C GLY A 397 -9.94 -10.15 2.14
N ARG A 398 -10.36 -9.09 2.85
CA ARG A 398 -9.85 -8.77 4.20
C ARG A 398 -10.49 -9.65 5.27
N ALA A 399 -11.70 -10.17 5.04
CA ALA A 399 -12.32 -11.20 5.86
C ALA A 399 -12.09 -12.59 5.24
N GLY A 400 -12.47 -13.66 5.95
CA GLY A 400 -12.47 -15.02 5.39
C GLY A 400 -11.08 -15.67 5.23
N ARG A 401 -10.07 -15.17 5.96
CA ARG A 401 -8.68 -15.66 5.87
C ARG A 401 -8.49 -16.92 6.71
N MET A 402 -7.57 -17.79 6.27
CA MET A 402 -7.17 -19.04 6.97
C MET A 402 -8.33 -20.02 7.22
N GLY A 403 -9.19 -20.23 6.21
CA GLY A 403 -10.28 -21.22 6.27
C GLY A 403 -11.47 -20.85 7.16
N ARG A 404 -11.49 -19.63 7.74
CA ARG A 404 -12.67 -19.15 8.50
C ARG A 404 -13.67 -18.49 7.57
N VAL A 405 -14.95 -18.61 7.91
CA VAL A 405 -16.02 -17.85 7.24
C VAL A 405 -15.96 -16.39 7.68
N GLY A 406 -15.92 -15.48 6.71
CA GLY A 406 -16.07 -14.04 6.93
C GLY A 406 -17.42 -13.52 6.47
N HIS A 407 -17.75 -12.28 6.81
CA HIS A 407 -18.95 -11.60 6.35
C HIS A 407 -18.60 -10.26 5.68
N ALA A 408 -19.24 -9.96 4.56
CA ALA A 408 -19.11 -8.71 3.85
C ALA A 408 -20.49 -8.08 3.61
N LEU A 409 -20.70 -6.87 4.12
CA LEU A 409 -21.96 -6.14 3.99
C LEU A 409 -21.75 -4.88 3.15
N THR A 410 -22.50 -4.73 2.07
CA THR A 410 -22.42 -3.55 1.20
C THR A 410 -23.66 -2.68 1.30
N PHE A 411 -23.47 -1.44 1.72
CA PHE A 411 -24.55 -0.46 1.80
C PHE A 411 -24.88 0.09 0.41
N VAL A 412 -26.12 -0.11 -0.02
CA VAL A 412 -26.63 0.37 -1.33
C VAL A 412 -27.84 1.26 -1.10
N SER A 413 -27.89 2.40 -1.79
CA SER A 413 -29.07 3.27 -1.76
C SER A 413 -30.23 2.59 -2.47
N HIS A 414 -31.43 2.81 -1.96
CA HIS A 414 -32.67 2.34 -2.56
C HIS A 414 -33.00 2.98 -3.91
#